data_AF-X1M4W9-F1
#
_entry.id   AF-X1M4W9-F1
#
_cell.length_a   1.000
_cell.length_b   1.000
_cell.length_c   1.000
_cell.angle_alpha   90.00
_cell.angle_beta   90.00
_cell.angle_gamma   90.00
#
_symmetry.space_group_name_H-M   'P 1'
#
loop_
_entity.id
_entity.type
_entity.pdbx_description
1 polymer ?
#
loop_
_entity_poly.entity_id
_entity_poly.type
_entity_poly.pdbx_seq_one_letter_code
_entity_poly.pdbx_strand_id
1 'polypeptide(L)'
;SLRFILNSTAKTRGKLFLNLNGKTVDLDPESPDIAASVDLKPGTNVKTVSLPVGTRGMHEFEAVFVPDDPEDDRISQNNHVTALTFVAGPGHVLVVDADGSAGMALTRILQNCNIDTRYCPVAEIPDSLARLMDTDSIILTNTDCSNFTYQQQEMFCRYVTELGGGLIMVGGPESFGAGGWIGSPVAEILPVDLDPPQKKQLPKGALVLIMHSCEMPQGNLWGERIAIAAIKTLSRLDLVGILAYNWQGSGDWVFPLSAVGDKQAVISAIKQMQIGDM
;
A
#
# COMPACT_ATOMS: atom_id res chain seq x y z
N SER A 1 -31.70 1.98 -7.22
CA SER A 1 -33.13 2.25 -7.41
C SER A 1 -33.39 3.74 -7.26
N LEU A 2 -34.13 4.35 -8.19
CA LEU A 2 -34.56 5.75 -8.11
C LEU A 2 -35.94 5.85 -7.46
N ARG A 3 -36.17 6.90 -6.68
CA ARG A 3 -37.47 7.19 -6.05
C ARG A 3 -37.96 8.55 -6.52
N PHE A 4 -39.09 8.56 -7.22
CA PHE A 4 -39.79 9.77 -7.63
C PHE A 4 -40.83 10.11 -6.57
N ILE A 5 -40.78 11.35 -6.08
CA ILE A 5 -41.73 11.88 -5.09
C ILE A 5 -42.58 12.93 -5.82
N LEU A 6 -43.85 12.61 -6.08
CA LEU A 6 -44.80 13.49 -6.75
C LEU A 6 -45.83 13.99 -5.75
N ASN A 7 -45.89 15.31 -5.56
CA ASN A 7 -46.91 15.94 -4.73
C ASN A 7 -48.02 16.47 -5.63
N SER A 8 -49.24 15.97 -5.44
CA SER A 8 -50.43 16.43 -6.18
C SER A 8 -51.44 17.10 -5.26
N THR A 9 -52.10 18.15 -5.72
CA THR A 9 -53.21 18.82 -5.00
C THR A 9 -54.57 18.24 -5.37
N ALA A 10 -54.68 17.56 -6.51
CA ALA A 10 -55.88 16.91 -7.02
C ALA A 10 -55.62 15.46 -7.44
N LYS A 11 -56.67 14.74 -7.82
CA LYS A 11 -56.51 13.41 -8.41
C LYS A 11 -56.26 13.60 -9.91
N THR A 12 -55.09 13.17 -10.38
CA THR A 12 -54.67 13.38 -11.77
C THR A 12 -54.00 12.11 -12.28
N ARG A 13 -54.23 11.78 -13.55
CA ARG A 13 -53.53 10.68 -14.23
C ARG A 13 -52.58 11.27 -15.27
N GLY A 14 -51.43 10.64 -15.45
CA GLY A 14 -50.48 11.08 -16.45
C GLY A 14 -49.34 10.10 -16.67
N LYS A 15 -48.41 10.52 -17.51
CA LYS A 15 -47.21 9.79 -17.90
C LYS A 15 -45.97 10.44 -17.29
N LEU A 16 -45.12 9.61 -16.68
CA LEU A 16 -43.82 10.00 -16.18
C LEU A 16 -42.76 9.59 -17.20
N PHE A 17 -41.98 10.56 -17.67
CA PHE A 17 -40.83 10.36 -18.54
C PHE A 17 -39.54 10.49 -17.72
N LEU A 18 -38.53 9.71 -18.09
CA LEU A 18 -37.19 9.82 -17.52
C LEU A 18 -36.17 9.90 -18.66
N ASN A 19 -35.33 10.92 -18.63
CA ASN A 19 -34.15 11.02 -19.46
C ASN A 19 -32.90 10.76 -18.60
N LEU A 20 -31.96 10.02 -19.16
CA LEU A 20 -30.62 9.77 -18.62
C LEU A 20 -29.59 10.34 -19.59
N ASN A 21 -28.81 11.33 -19.17
CA ASN A 21 -27.82 12.02 -20.02
C ASN A 21 -28.42 12.49 -21.36
N GLY A 22 -29.65 13.04 -21.32
CA GLY A 22 -30.38 13.51 -22.50
C GLY A 22 -31.01 12.41 -23.39
N LYS A 23 -30.92 11.13 -23.02
CA LYS A 23 -31.59 10.02 -23.73
C LYS A 23 -32.77 9.51 -22.92
N THR A 24 -33.93 9.35 -23.56
CA THR A 24 -35.12 8.82 -22.89
C THR A 24 -34.91 7.35 -22.53
N VAL A 25 -35.21 7.02 -21.28
CA VAL A 25 -35.13 5.68 -20.70
C VAL A 25 -36.52 5.07 -20.74
N ASP A 26 -36.60 3.83 -21.22
CA ASP A 26 -37.83 3.04 -21.19
C ASP A 26 -38.14 2.59 -19.75
N LEU A 27 -39.26 3.08 -19.22
CA LEU A 27 -39.73 2.79 -17.87
C LEU A 27 -40.77 1.67 -17.82
N ASP A 28 -41.29 1.22 -18.97
CA ASP A 28 -42.31 0.18 -19.07
C ASP A 28 -42.03 -0.74 -20.28
N PRO A 29 -41.03 -1.63 -20.18
CA PRO A 29 -40.60 -2.48 -21.30
C PRO A 29 -41.63 -3.52 -21.74
N GLU A 30 -42.75 -3.68 -21.02
CA GLU A 30 -43.88 -4.54 -21.43
C GLU A 30 -44.95 -3.78 -22.25
N SER A 31 -44.83 -2.46 -22.35
CA SER A 31 -45.74 -1.56 -23.07
C SER A 31 -45.04 -0.93 -24.29
N PRO A 32 -45.77 -0.59 -25.36
CA PRO A 32 -45.24 0.26 -26.43
C PRO A 32 -44.95 1.71 -25.99
N ASP A 33 -45.41 2.12 -24.80
CA ASP A 33 -45.13 3.42 -24.22
C ASP A 33 -43.81 3.41 -23.44
N ILE A 34 -42.91 4.33 -23.78
CA ILE A 34 -41.60 4.53 -23.09
C ILE A 34 -41.80 5.11 -21.67
N ALA A 35 -42.97 5.70 -21.41
CA ALA A 35 -43.30 6.42 -20.19
C ALA A 35 -44.12 5.57 -19.21
N ALA A 36 -43.82 5.69 -17.92
CA ALA A 36 -44.59 5.00 -16.88
C ALA A 36 -45.90 5.74 -16.61
N SER A 37 -47.03 5.03 -16.69
CA SER A 37 -48.34 5.57 -16.27
C SER A 37 -48.41 5.70 -14.75
N VAL A 38 -48.86 6.85 -14.25
CA VAL A 38 -48.97 7.15 -12.81
C VAL A 38 -50.34 7.75 -12.50
N ASP A 39 -51.04 7.15 -11.53
CA ASP A 39 -52.27 7.69 -10.95
C ASP A 39 -51.94 8.43 -9.64
N LEU A 40 -52.04 9.75 -9.65
CA LEU A 40 -51.74 10.60 -8.50
C LEU A 40 -52.99 10.81 -7.64
N LYS A 41 -52.84 10.60 -6.33
CA LYS A 41 -53.83 11.01 -5.32
C LYS A 41 -53.42 12.35 -4.69
N PRO A 42 -54.36 13.14 -4.15
CA PRO A 42 -54.00 14.32 -3.36
C PRO A 42 -53.02 13.95 -2.23
N GLY A 43 -51.91 14.70 -2.13
CA GLY A 43 -50.80 14.43 -1.23
C GLY A 43 -49.56 13.86 -1.93
N THR A 44 -48.68 13.22 -1.14
CA THR A 44 -47.40 12.67 -1.61
C THR A 44 -47.56 11.26 -2.18
N ASN A 45 -47.15 11.09 -3.43
CA ASN A 45 -47.13 9.81 -4.14
C ASN A 45 -45.68 9.43 -4.42
N VAL A 46 -45.31 8.19 -4.12
CA VAL A 46 -43.94 7.70 -4.34
C VAL A 46 -43.96 6.60 -5.38
N LYS A 47 -43.24 6.80 -6.49
CA LYS A 47 -43.00 5.77 -7.51
C LYS A 47 -41.53 5.39 -7.46
N THR A 48 -41.24 4.11 -7.30
CA THR A 48 -39.87 3.59 -7.35
C THR A 48 -39.64 2.92 -8.69
N VAL A 49 -38.54 3.27 -9.36
CA VAL A 49 -38.11 2.60 -10.59
C VAL A 49 -36.72 2.01 -10.34
N SER A 50 -36.56 0.73 -10.67
CA SER A 50 -35.25 0.09 -10.68
C SER A 50 -34.70 0.15 -12.09
N LEU A 51 -33.55 0.80 -12.24
CA LEU A 51 -32.83 0.90 -13.50
C LEU A 51 -31.46 0.27 -13.30
N PRO A 52 -30.97 -0.55 -14.26
CA PRO A 52 -29.56 -0.89 -14.30
C PRO A 52 -28.78 0.38 -14.62
N VAL A 53 -28.21 1.02 -13.60
CA VAL A 53 -27.36 2.19 -13.84
C VAL A 53 -26.06 1.67 -14.44
N GLY A 54 -25.77 2.11 -15.66
CA GLY A 54 -24.71 1.55 -16.52
C GLY A 54 -23.30 2.07 -16.22
N THR A 55 -22.62 2.50 -17.28
CA THR A 55 -21.20 2.91 -17.34
C THR A 55 -20.81 3.95 -16.30
N ARG A 56 -19.57 3.87 -15.79
CA ARG A 56 -18.96 4.83 -14.84
C ARG A 56 -19.18 6.29 -15.23
N GLY A 57 -19.35 7.14 -14.23
CA GLY A 57 -19.25 8.59 -14.39
C GLY A 57 -20.42 9.37 -13.79
N MET A 58 -20.50 10.63 -14.20
CA MET A 58 -21.60 11.51 -13.83
C MET A 58 -22.82 11.19 -14.69
N HIS A 59 -23.94 10.98 -14.02
CA HIS A 59 -25.23 10.76 -14.66
C HIS A 59 -26.20 11.87 -14.26
N GLU A 60 -26.80 12.47 -15.28
CA GLU A 60 -27.90 13.39 -15.16
C GLU A 60 -29.21 12.64 -15.40
N PHE A 61 -30.08 12.65 -14.38
CA PHE A 61 -31.44 12.15 -14.45
C PHE A 61 -32.39 13.32 -14.51
N GLU A 62 -33.22 13.36 -15.55
CA GLU A 62 -34.25 14.38 -15.75
C GLU A 62 -35.59 13.67 -15.80
N ALA A 63 -36.52 14.05 -14.92
CA ALA A 63 -37.85 13.48 -14.87
C ALA A 63 -38.90 14.53 -15.22
N VAL A 64 -39.84 14.15 -16.09
CA VAL A 64 -40.92 15.02 -16.57
C VAL A 64 -42.25 14.32 -16.37
N PHE A 65 -43.18 14.96 -15.65
CA PHE A 65 -44.56 14.50 -15.57
C PHE A 65 -45.41 15.23 -16.62
N VAL A 66 -46.24 14.48 -17.35
CA VAL A 66 -47.22 15.02 -18.31
C VAL A 66 -48.58 14.46 -17.96
N PRO A 67 -49.57 15.29 -17.56
CA PRO A 67 -50.92 14.81 -17.30
C PRO A 67 -51.59 14.34 -18.60
N ASP A 68 -52.54 13.40 -18.49
CA ASP A 68 -53.32 12.94 -19.64
C ASP A 68 -54.30 14.02 -20.12
N ASP A 69 -54.84 14.83 -19.20
CA ASP A 69 -55.65 16.01 -19.48
C ASP A 69 -54.86 17.28 -19.12
N PRO A 70 -54.57 18.18 -20.09
CA PRO A 70 -53.89 19.45 -19.82
C PRO A 70 -54.61 20.36 -18.82
N GLU A 71 -55.94 20.22 -18.64
CA GLU A 71 -56.71 21.02 -17.69
C GLU A 71 -56.51 20.54 -16.23
N ASP A 72 -56.02 19.31 -16.04
CA ASP A 72 -55.75 18.74 -14.71
C ASP A 72 -54.43 19.25 -14.09
N ASP A 73 -53.61 19.96 -14.86
CA ASP A 73 -52.40 20.62 -14.37
C ASP A 73 -52.37 22.11 -14.74
N ARG A 74 -52.35 22.95 -13.71
CA ARG A 74 -52.33 24.41 -13.85
C ARG A 74 -50.93 25.00 -13.97
N ILE A 75 -49.88 24.25 -13.62
CA ILE A 75 -48.51 24.78 -13.52
C ILE A 75 -47.52 23.76 -14.09
N SER A 76 -47.45 23.66 -15.41
CA SER A 76 -46.56 22.71 -16.09
C SER A 76 -45.07 22.89 -15.76
N GLN A 77 -44.65 24.09 -15.30
CA GLN A 77 -43.24 24.33 -14.92
C GLN A 77 -42.78 23.53 -13.70
N ASN A 78 -43.70 23.06 -12.84
CA ASN A 78 -43.34 22.31 -11.63
C ASN A 78 -43.21 20.80 -11.86
N ASN A 79 -43.48 20.33 -13.09
CA ASN A 79 -43.42 18.91 -13.45
C ASN A 79 -42.02 18.43 -13.86
N HIS A 80 -41.02 19.29 -13.74
CA HIS A 80 -39.65 19.03 -14.17
C HIS A 80 -38.70 18.96 -12.98
N VAL A 81 -37.89 17.91 -12.90
CA VAL A 81 -36.83 17.80 -11.90
C VAL A 81 -35.57 17.18 -12.50
N THR A 82 -34.42 17.75 -12.13
CA THR A 82 -33.11 17.23 -12.49
C THR A 82 -32.37 16.78 -11.23
N ALA A 83 -31.73 15.61 -11.31
CA ALA A 83 -30.87 15.06 -10.27
C ALA A 83 -29.55 14.58 -10.88
N LEU A 84 -28.44 14.88 -10.20
CA LEU A 84 -27.10 14.47 -10.60
C LEU A 84 -26.60 13.40 -9.63
N THR A 85 -26.07 12.30 -10.16
CA THR A 85 -25.42 11.26 -9.35
C THR A 85 -24.12 10.82 -9.99
N PHE A 86 -23.15 10.43 -9.18
CA PHE A 86 -21.92 9.81 -9.65
C PHE A 86 -21.98 8.31 -9.40
N VAL A 87 -21.79 7.52 -10.46
CA VAL A 87 -21.71 6.07 -10.36
C VAL A 87 -20.24 5.68 -10.39
N ALA A 88 -19.74 5.22 -9.25
CA ALA A 88 -18.46 4.55 -9.16
C ALA A 88 -18.58 3.21 -9.90
N GLY A 89 -18.03 3.13 -11.12
CA GLY A 89 -17.91 1.87 -11.85
C GLY A 89 -16.89 0.93 -11.20
N PRO A 90 -16.78 -0.32 -11.67
CA PRO A 90 -15.65 -1.18 -11.31
C PRO A 90 -14.36 -0.43 -11.70
N GLY A 91 -13.43 -0.28 -10.75
CA GLY A 91 -12.23 0.52 -10.99
C GLY A 91 -11.42 -0.03 -12.18
N HIS A 92 -10.94 0.86 -13.05
CA HIS A 92 -10.10 0.51 -14.19
C HIS A 92 -8.64 0.42 -13.74
N VAL A 93 -8.06 -0.77 -13.84
CA VAL A 93 -6.70 -1.06 -13.36
C VAL A 93 -5.80 -1.40 -14.54
N LEU A 94 -4.68 -0.68 -14.66
CA LEU A 94 -3.66 -0.93 -15.66
C LEU A 94 -2.54 -1.77 -15.05
N VAL A 95 -2.33 -2.98 -15.54
CA VAL A 95 -1.21 -3.85 -15.14
C VAL A 95 -0.09 -3.70 -16.15
N VAL A 96 1.02 -3.16 -15.67
CA VAL A 96 2.21 -2.87 -16.45
C VAL A 96 3.29 -3.92 -16.19
N ASP A 97 3.83 -4.48 -17.27
CA ASP A 97 4.91 -5.47 -17.24
C ASP A 97 5.82 -5.28 -18.47
N ALA A 98 7.09 -5.65 -18.35
CA ALA A 98 8.07 -5.57 -19.42
C ALA A 98 7.93 -6.72 -20.43
N ASP A 99 7.73 -7.95 -19.96
CA ASP A 99 7.76 -9.17 -20.80
C ASP A 99 6.48 -10.01 -20.74
N GLY A 100 5.54 -9.62 -19.87
CA GLY A 100 4.25 -10.29 -19.70
C GLY A 100 4.32 -11.58 -18.90
N SER A 101 5.49 -11.93 -18.35
CA SER A 101 5.69 -13.16 -17.59
C SER A 101 4.86 -13.20 -16.30
N ALA A 102 4.71 -12.06 -15.62
CA ALA A 102 4.00 -11.95 -14.35
C ALA A 102 2.68 -11.16 -14.48
N GLY A 103 2.68 -10.10 -15.28
CA GLY A 103 1.57 -9.17 -15.46
C GLY A 103 0.35 -9.81 -16.12
N MET A 104 0.53 -10.73 -17.08
CA MET A 104 -0.61 -11.41 -17.70
C MET A 104 -1.36 -12.33 -16.73
N ALA A 105 -0.62 -13.07 -15.88
CA ALA A 105 -1.22 -13.92 -14.86
C ALA A 105 -1.99 -13.09 -13.83
N LEU A 106 -1.39 -11.99 -13.35
CA LEU A 106 -2.04 -11.06 -12.43
C LEU A 106 -3.30 -10.43 -13.03
N THR A 107 -3.23 -9.99 -14.28
CA THR A 107 -4.38 -9.43 -15.02
C THR A 107 -5.54 -10.42 -15.05
N ARG A 108 -5.28 -11.69 -15.39
CA ARG A 108 -6.31 -12.72 -15.44
C ARG A 108 -6.96 -13.01 -14.08
N ILE A 109 -6.16 -12.98 -13.01
CA ILE A 109 -6.67 -13.16 -11.65
C ILE A 109 -7.60 -12.01 -11.26
N LEU A 110 -7.20 -10.76 -11.51
CA LEU A 110 -8.00 -9.58 -11.20
C LEU A 110 -9.30 -9.54 -12.01
N GLN A 111 -9.26 -9.92 -13.29
CA GLN A 111 -10.44 -10.06 -14.14
C GLN A 111 -11.42 -11.11 -13.60
N ASN A 112 -10.92 -12.26 -13.11
CA ASN A 112 -11.76 -13.28 -12.48
C ASN A 112 -12.41 -12.80 -11.17
N CYS A 113 -11.87 -11.75 -10.54
CA CYS A 113 -12.45 -11.09 -9.39
C CYS A 113 -13.42 -9.95 -9.77
N ASN A 114 -13.85 -9.87 -11.03
CA ASN A 114 -14.70 -8.79 -11.58
C ASN A 114 -14.08 -7.38 -11.44
N ILE A 115 -12.75 -7.27 -11.48
CA ILE A 115 -12.05 -5.98 -11.56
C ILE A 115 -11.76 -5.71 -13.04
N ASP A 116 -12.13 -4.52 -13.53
CA ASP A 116 -11.84 -4.11 -14.90
C ASP A 116 -10.34 -3.85 -15.03
N THR A 117 -9.61 -4.85 -15.50
CA THR A 117 -8.13 -4.84 -15.53
C THR A 117 -7.64 -5.04 -16.95
N ARG A 118 -6.69 -4.20 -17.37
CA ARG A 118 -6.04 -4.29 -18.68
C ARG A 118 -4.53 -4.50 -18.53
N TYR A 119 -4.00 -5.44 -19.30
CA TYR A 119 -2.57 -5.60 -19.47
C TYR A 119 -2.01 -4.53 -20.43
N CYS A 120 -0.89 -3.92 -20.05
CA CYS A 120 -0.18 -2.91 -20.82
C CYS A 120 1.33 -3.21 -20.79
N PRO A 121 1.95 -3.50 -21.95
CA PRO A 121 3.41 -3.54 -22.03
C PRO A 121 4.01 -2.19 -21.64
N VAL A 122 5.20 -2.17 -21.00
CA VAL A 122 5.85 -0.90 -20.64
C VAL A 122 6.02 0.04 -21.85
N ALA A 123 6.31 -0.52 -23.03
CA ALA A 123 6.46 0.23 -24.27
C ALA A 123 5.18 0.97 -24.73
N GLU A 124 4.01 0.56 -24.25
CA GLU A 124 2.71 1.14 -24.61
C GLU A 124 2.15 2.06 -23.52
N ILE A 125 2.92 2.33 -22.45
CA ILE A 125 2.47 3.24 -21.40
C ILE A 125 2.17 4.62 -22.00
N PRO A 126 1.04 5.22 -21.62
CA PRO A 126 0.73 6.58 -22.03
C PRO A 126 1.84 7.56 -21.66
N ASP A 127 2.11 8.48 -22.59
CA ASP A 127 3.07 9.56 -22.45
C ASP A 127 2.47 10.84 -21.85
N SER A 128 1.17 10.81 -21.53
CA SER A 128 0.40 11.97 -21.12
C SER A 128 -0.56 11.66 -19.99
N LEU A 129 -0.56 12.55 -18.99
CA LEU A 129 -1.41 12.45 -17.80
C LEU A 129 -2.91 12.38 -18.15
N ALA A 130 -3.33 13.06 -19.22
CA ALA A 130 -4.72 13.05 -19.69
C ALA A 130 -5.21 11.64 -20.06
N ARG A 131 -4.32 10.78 -20.58
CA ARG A 131 -4.64 9.38 -20.92
C ARG A 131 -4.67 8.45 -19.72
N LEU A 132 -4.25 8.91 -18.54
CA LEU A 132 -4.37 8.18 -17.28
C LEU A 132 -5.60 8.59 -16.47
N MET A 133 -6.37 9.58 -16.92
CA MET A 133 -7.56 10.05 -16.20
C MET A 133 -8.70 9.02 -16.12
N ASP A 134 -8.74 8.07 -17.05
CA ASP A 134 -9.71 6.96 -17.02
C ASP A 134 -9.25 5.80 -16.12
N THR A 135 -7.97 5.79 -15.74
CA THR A 135 -7.33 4.71 -14.99
C THR A 135 -7.34 5.02 -13.50
N ASP A 136 -7.97 4.17 -12.70
CA ASP A 136 -8.07 4.34 -11.23
C ASP A 136 -6.82 3.86 -10.50
N SER A 137 -6.15 2.84 -11.03
CA SER A 137 -4.88 2.38 -10.49
C SER A 137 -3.94 1.80 -11.55
N ILE A 138 -2.64 2.01 -11.35
CA ILE A 138 -1.56 1.44 -12.13
C ILE A 138 -0.79 0.45 -11.25
N ILE A 139 -0.55 -0.75 -11.77
CA ILE A 139 0.23 -1.81 -11.12
C ILE A 139 1.51 -2.04 -11.91
N LEU A 140 2.66 -1.64 -11.37
CA LEU A 140 3.98 -1.94 -11.93
C LEU A 140 4.44 -3.32 -11.44
N THR A 141 4.57 -4.29 -12.35
CA THR A 141 4.87 -5.69 -12.00
C THR A 141 6.24 -6.10 -12.51
N ASN A 142 7.18 -6.37 -11.60
CA ASN A 142 8.55 -6.79 -11.94
C ASN A 142 9.24 -5.89 -12.99
N THR A 143 9.04 -4.57 -12.91
CA THR A 143 9.52 -3.63 -13.93
C THR A 143 10.77 -2.88 -13.49
N ASP A 144 11.82 -2.87 -14.32
CA ASP A 144 13.03 -2.06 -14.15
C ASP A 144 12.73 -0.57 -14.44
N CYS A 145 13.26 0.31 -13.61
CA CYS A 145 13.26 1.77 -13.75
C CYS A 145 13.76 2.24 -15.14
N SER A 146 14.73 1.54 -15.72
CA SER A 146 15.33 1.85 -17.03
C SER A 146 14.33 1.76 -18.20
N ASN A 147 13.22 1.04 -18.03
CA ASN A 147 12.16 0.96 -19.02
C ASN A 147 11.29 2.23 -19.09
N PHE A 148 11.45 3.15 -18.13
CA PHE A 148 10.66 4.37 -18.05
C PHE A 148 11.54 5.59 -18.17
N THR A 149 11.11 6.54 -18.99
CA THR A 149 11.75 7.85 -19.04
C THR A 149 11.52 8.62 -17.75
N TYR A 150 12.42 9.55 -17.42
CA TYR A 150 12.26 10.44 -16.27
C TYR A 150 10.92 11.19 -16.28
N GLN A 151 10.46 11.62 -17.47
CA GLN A 151 9.16 12.29 -17.64
C GLN A 151 7.98 11.37 -17.30
N GLN A 152 8.04 10.09 -17.66
CA GLN A 152 7.02 9.11 -17.28
C GLN A 152 7.03 8.85 -15.77
N GLN A 153 8.20 8.84 -15.15
CA GLN A 153 8.34 8.70 -13.68
C GLN A 153 7.70 9.90 -12.95
N GLU A 154 7.97 11.12 -13.40
CA GLU A 154 7.30 12.33 -12.87
C GLU A 154 5.79 12.30 -13.15
N MET A 155 5.36 11.80 -14.30
CA MET A 155 3.93 11.64 -14.62
C MET A 155 3.25 10.69 -13.63
N PHE A 156 3.89 9.58 -13.22
CA PHE A 156 3.34 8.71 -12.18
C PHE A 156 3.22 9.43 -10.83
N CYS A 157 4.20 10.25 -10.47
CA CYS A 157 4.15 11.06 -9.25
C CYS A 157 2.95 12.01 -9.26
N ARG A 158 2.73 12.72 -10.38
CA ARG A 158 1.59 13.61 -10.56
C ARG A 158 0.27 12.87 -10.62
N TYR A 159 0.23 11.70 -11.25
CA TYR A 159 -0.95 10.83 -11.26
C TYR A 159 -1.40 10.45 -9.84
N VAL A 160 -0.47 10.10 -8.96
CA VAL A 160 -0.79 9.76 -7.55
C VAL A 160 -1.15 11.01 -6.74
N THR A 161 -0.37 12.09 -6.87
CA THR A 161 -0.48 13.26 -5.98
C THR A 161 -1.53 14.28 -6.42
N GLU A 162 -1.73 14.49 -7.72
CA GLU A 162 -2.66 15.49 -8.29
C GLU A 162 -4.00 14.87 -8.70
N LEU A 163 -4.00 13.68 -9.31
CA LEU A 163 -5.23 13.01 -9.76
C LEU A 163 -5.82 12.04 -8.73
N GLY A 164 -5.09 11.73 -7.67
CA GLY A 164 -5.52 10.76 -6.65
C GLY A 164 -5.56 9.32 -7.15
N GLY A 165 -4.81 9.01 -8.22
CA GLY A 165 -4.71 7.66 -8.77
C GLY A 165 -3.91 6.72 -7.86
N GLY A 166 -4.25 5.44 -7.87
CA GLY A 166 -3.54 4.42 -7.08
C GLY A 166 -2.30 3.91 -7.80
N LEU A 167 -1.13 3.94 -7.16
CA LEU A 167 0.06 3.24 -7.68
C LEU A 167 0.39 2.05 -6.79
N ILE A 168 0.53 0.88 -7.42
CA ILE A 168 0.95 -0.36 -6.76
C ILE A 168 2.21 -0.84 -7.46
N MET A 169 3.22 -1.23 -6.68
CA MET A 169 4.42 -1.87 -7.21
C MET A 169 4.51 -3.29 -6.65
N VAL A 170 4.57 -4.28 -7.54
CA VAL A 170 4.70 -5.70 -7.22
C VAL A 170 6.16 -6.11 -7.36
N GLY A 171 6.71 -6.64 -6.27
CA GLY A 171 8.11 -7.04 -6.21
C GLY A 171 8.48 -8.21 -7.12
N GLY A 172 9.72 -8.18 -7.57
CA GLY A 172 10.36 -9.22 -8.35
C GLY A 172 11.86 -8.91 -8.51
N PRO A 173 12.62 -9.75 -9.23
CA PRO A 173 14.06 -9.56 -9.43
C PRO A 173 14.44 -8.20 -10.03
N GLU A 174 13.56 -7.61 -10.83
CA GLU A 174 13.77 -6.35 -11.56
C GLU A 174 12.96 -5.19 -10.95
N SER A 175 12.55 -5.27 -9.67
CA SER A 175 11.76 -4.21 -9.01
C SER A 175 12.45 -3.61 -7.79
N PHE A 176 11.89 -2.49 -7.30
CA PHE A 176 12.38 -1.79 -6.12
C PHE A 176 13.88 -1.46 -6.23
N GLY A 177 14.67 -1.69 -5.17
CA GLY A 177 16.10 -1.44 -5.18
C GLY A 177 16.88 -2.23 -6.23
N ALA A 178 16.47 -3.48 -6.51
CA ALA A 178 17.12 -4.32 -7.51
C ALA A 178 16.85 -3.82 -8.94
N GLY A 179 15.64 -3.33 -9.20
CA GLY A 179 15.23 -2.71 -10.46
C GLY A 179 15.65 -1.26 -10.66
N GLY A 180 16.64 -0.77 -9.93
CA GLY A 180 17.19 0.58 -10.13
C GLY A 180 16.26 1.75 -9.76
N TRP A 181 15.22 1.51 -8.96
CA TRP A 181 14.28 2.58 -8.56
C TRP A 181 14.84 3.51 -7.47
N ILE A 182 15.96 3.17 -6.82
CA ILE A 182 16.56 4.00 -5.77
C ILE A 182 16.91 5.39 -6.33
N GLY A 183 16.38 6.45 -5.71
CA GLY A 183 16.61 7.83 -6.14
C GLY A 183 15.79 8.27 -7.36
N SER A 184 14.86 7.43 -7.84
CA SER A 184 13.86 7.84 -8.84
C SER A 184 12.75 8.70 -8.20
N PRO A 185 12.03 9.54 -8.98
CA PRO A 185 10.84 10.23 -8.50
C PRO A 185 9.78 9.27 -7.93
N VAL A 186 9.61 8.09 -8.54
CA VAL A 186 8.64 7.09 -8.07
C VAL A 186 9.01 6.57 -6.68
N ALA A 187 10.30 6.49 -6.32
CA ALA A 187 10.69 6.08 -4.98
C ALA A 187 10.20 7.03 -3.88
N GLU A 188 10.03 8.33 -4.18
CA GLU A 188 9.57 9.31 -3.20
C GLU A 188 8.09 9.15 -2.84
N ILE A 189 7.28 8.56 -3.73
CA ILE A 189 5.85 8.34 -3.52
C ILE A 189 5.52 6.93 -3.01
N LEU A 190 6.50 6.00 -3.02
CA LEU A 190 6.29 4.65 -2.50
C LEU A 190 6.29 4.65 -0.96
N PRO A 191 5.45 3.81 -0.31
CA PRO A 191 5.33 3.76 1.14
C PRO A 191 6.47 2.96 1.83
N VAL A 192 7.57 2.67 1.12
CA VAL A 192 8.66 1.82 1.58
C VAL A 192 10.01 2.39 1.13
N ASP A 193 11.00 2.31 2.00
CA ASP A 193 12.39 2.63 1.64
C ASP A 193 12.97 1.53 0.75
N LEU A 194 13.57 1.93 -0.37
CA LEU A 194 14.12 1.00 -1.37
C LEU A 194 15.57 0.58 -1.07
N ASP A 195 16.23 1.24 -0.13
CA ASP A 195 17.58 0.90 0.34
C ASP A 195 17.50 0.12 1.66
N PRO A 196 17.60 -1.23 1.62
CA PRO A 196 17.52 -2.02 2.84
C PRO A 196 18.72 -1.73 3.74
N PRO A 197 18.51 -1.42 5.03
CA PRO A 197 19.61 -1.11 5.93
C PRO A 197 20.57 -2.28 6.01
N GLN A 198 21.87 -2.03 5.80
CA GLN A 198 22.90 -3.03 6.01
C GLN A 198 22.77 -3.60 7.42
N LYS A 199 22.33 -4.86 7.53
CA LYS A 199 22.43 -5.61 8.78
C LYS A 199 23.91 -5.72 9.09
N LYS A 200 24.40 -4.88 10.01
CA LYS A 200 25.70 -5.09 10.66
C LYS A 200 25.65 -6.45 11.36
N GLN A 201 26.05 -7.50 10.64
CA GLN A 201 26.38 -8.76 11.29
C GLN A 201 27.63 -8.47 12.10
N LEU A 202 27.47 -8.28 13.41
CA LEU A 202 28.57 -8.32 14.35
C LEU A 202 28.81 -9.82 14.62
N PRO A 203 29.77 -10.48 13.95
CA PRO A 203 30.10 -11.86 14.28
C PRO A 203 30.48 -11.93 15.76
N LYS A 204 30.05 -12.98 16.45
CA LYS A 204 30.44 -13.22 17.84
C LYS A 204 31.94 -13.49 17.88
N GLY A 205 32.69 -12.65 18.60
CA GLY A 205 34.10 -12.87 18.89
C GLY A 205 34.28 -13.76 20.12
N ALA A 206 35.45 -14.38 20.25
CA ALA A 206 35.86 -15.09 21.47
C ALA A 206 37.24 -14.57 21.91
N LEU A 207 37.36 -14.21 23.19
CA LEU A 207 38.61 -13.77 23.80
C LEU A 207 38.97 -14.68 24.98
N VAL A 208 40.14 -15.33 24.93
CA VAL A 208 40.69 -16.05 26.08
C VAL A 208 41.90 -15.29 26.60
N LEU A 209 41.84 -14.85 27.86
CA LEU A 209 42.95 -14.19 28.55
C LEU A 209 43.73 -15.24 29.34
N ILE A 210 45.04 -15.29 29.14
CA ILE A 210 45.94 -16.16 29.89
C ILE A 210 46.76 -15.27 30.83
N MET A 211 46.57 -15.47 32.12
CA MET A 211 47.14 -14.67 33.20
C MET A 211 48.29 -15.43 33.87
N HIS A 212 49.43 -14.77 34.01
CA HIS A 212 50.61 -15.26 34.71
C HIS A 212 51.19 -14.14 35.58
N SER A 213 51.98 -14.50 36.60
CA SER A 213 52.71 -13.51 37.40
C SER A 213 53.59 -12.63 36.52
N CYS A 214 53.63 -11.34 36.83
CA CYS A 214 54.37 -10.34 36.07
C CYS A 214 55.51 -9.76 36.90
N GLU A 215 56.76 -9.94 36.44
CA GLU A 215 58.00 -9.52 37.12
C GLU A 215 58.33 -8.03 36.90
N MET A 216 57.35 -7.16 37.13
CA MET A 216 57.53 -5.71 37.07
C MET A 216 56.86 -5.04 38.27
N PRO A 217 57.25 -3.80 38.64
CA PRO A 217 56.58 -3.07 39.70
C PRO A 217 55.08 -3.02 39.49
N GLN A 218 54.31 -3.58 40.44
CA GLN A 218 52.85 -3.69 40.36
C GLN A 218 52.33 -4.46 39.13
N GLY A 219 53.10 -5.43 38.59
CA GLY A 219 52.75 -6.17 37.37
C GLY A 219 51.38 -6.84 37.42
N ASN A 220 51.05 -7.50 38.53
CA ASN A 220 49.74 -8.17 38.70
C ASN A 220 48.57 -7.15 38.71
N LEU A 221 48.76 -5.96 39.28
CA LEU A 221 47.77 -4.87 39.26
C LEU A 221 47.52 -4.37 37.84
N TRP A 222 48.58 -4.22 37.04
CA TRP A 222 48.45 -3.81 35.64
C TRP A 222 47.79 -4.91 34.80
N GLY A 223 48.13 -6.17 35.03
CA GLY A 223 47.48 -7.33 34.39
C GLY A 223 45.96 -7.34 34.65
N GLU A 224 45.53 -7.15 35.89
CA GLU A 224 44.10 -7.04 36.24
C GLU A 224 43.41 -5.90 35.46
N ARG A 225 44.00 -4.71 35.45
CA ARG A 225 43.42 -3.53 34.78
C ARG A 225 43.32 -3.71 33.27
N ILE A 226 44.34 -4.31 32.65
CA ILE A 226 44.37 -4.59 31.21
C ILE A 226 43.31 -5.63 30.85
N ALA A 227 43.17 -6.69 31.65
CA ALA A 227 42.14 -7.72 31.47
C ALA A 227 40.72 -7.12 31.54
N ILE A 228 40.46 -6.26 32.54
CA ILE A 228 39.18 -5.55 32.66
C ILE A 228 38.94 -4.61 31.47
N ALA A 229 39.97 -3.91 31.00
CA ALA A 229 39.87 -3.03 29.84
C ALA A 229 39.52 -3.82 28.56
N ALA A 230 40.15 -4.99 28.36
CA ALA A 230 39.87 -5.87 27.23
C ALA A 230 38.43 -6.42 27.26
N ILE A 231 37.89 -6.79 28.42
CA ILE A 231 36.49 -7.24 28.54
C ILE A 231 35.49 -6.12 28.29
N LYS A 232 35.84 -4.88 28.66
CA LYS A 232 34.95 -3.73 28.44
C LYS A 232 34.70 -3.45 26.96
N THR A 233 35.60 -3.81 26.05
CA THR A 233 35.41 -3.63 24.60
C THR A 233 34.51 -4.69 23.96
N LEU A 234 34.33 -5.84 24.60
CA LEU A 234 33.49 -6.93 24.09
C LEU A 234 31.99 -6.59 24.17
N SER A 235 31.22 -7.09 23.21
CA SER A 235 29.75 -7.05 23.23
C SER A 235 29.20 -8.10 24.21
N ARG A 236 27.92 -7.98 24.58
CA ARG A 236 27.24 -8.95 25.46
C ARG A 236 27.18 -10.37 24.86
N LEU A 237 27.24 -10.48 23.53
CA LEU A 237 27.11 -11.74 22.79
C LEU A 237 28.45 -12.42 22.50
N ASP A 238 29.56 -11.73 22.74
CA ASP A 238 30.90 -12.31 22.60
C ASP A 238 31.17 -13.32 23.72
N LEU A 239 32.15 -14.19 23.48
CA LEU A 239 32.61 -15.18 24.45
C LEU A 239 33.89 -14.69 25.14
N VAL A 240 34.00 -14.93 26.44
CA VAL A 240 35.20 -14.67 27.20
C VAL A 240 35.57 -15.85 28.09
N GLY A 241 36.86 -16.14 28.15
CA GLY A 241 37.43 -17.13 29.07
C GLY A 241 38.70 -16.58 29.71
N ILE A 242 38.99 -17.01 30.94
CA ILE A 242 40.17 -16.59 31.68
C ILE A 242 40.86 -17.83 32.25
N LEU A 243 42.14 -17.96 31.91
CA LEU A 243 43.06 -18.97 32.43
C LEU A 243 44.09 -18.28 33.32
N ALA A 244 44.38 -18.86 34.48
CA ALA A 244 45.50 -18.43 35.32
C ALA A 244 46.48 -19.57 35.50
N TYR A 245 47.77 -19.27 35.37
CA TYR A 245 48.83 -20.22 35.67
C TYR A 245 49.07 -20.28 37.18
N ASN A 246 49.12 -21.51 37.69
CA ASN A 246 49.51 -21.79 39.06
C ASN A 246 51.01 -22.17 39.14
N TRP A 247 51.56 -22.17 40.36
CA TRP A 247 52.95 -22.57 40.63
C TRP A 247 53.28 -24.01 40.17
N GLN A 248 52.28 -24.88 40.08
CA GLN A 248 52.43 -26.29 39.69
C GLN A 248 52.46 -26.49 38.16
N GLY A 249 52.45 -25.41 37.39
CA GLY A 249 52.65 -25.43 35.93
C GLY A 249 51.41 -25.80 35.11
N SER A 250 50.25 -26.00 35.73
CA SER A 250 48.98 -26.18 35.01
C SER A 250 48.18 -24.87 34.99
N GLY A 251 47.60 -24.54 33.84
CA GLY A 251 46.67 -23.42 33.71
C GLY A 251 45.25 -23.84 34.10
N ASP A 252 44.68 -23.20 35.12
CA ASP A 252 43.32 -23.47 35.58
C ASP A 252 42.35 -22.40 35.05
N TRP A 253 41.13 -22.83 34.69
CA TRP A 253 40.07 -21.91 34.29
C TRP A 253 39.55 -21.15 35.51
N VAL A 254 39.92 -19.88 35.60
CA VAL A 254 39.33 -18.94 36.57
C VAL A 254 37.92 -18.53 36.12
N PHE A 255 37.71 -18.46 34.81
CA PHE A 255 36.40 -18.25 34.22
C PHE A 255 36.29 -19.08 32.93
N PRO A 256 35.46 -20.14 32.90
CA PRO A 256 35.26 -20.94 31.69
C PRO A 256 34.74 -20.11 30.53
N LEU A 257 35.13 -20.49 29.30
CA LEU A 257 34.68 -19.81 28.09
C LEU A 257 33.14 -19.77 28.02
N SER A 258 32.58 -18.59 28.16
CA SER A 258 31.13 -18.38 28.18
C SER A 258 30.77 -16.98 27.69
N ALA A 259 29.48 -16.72 27.46
CA ALA A 259 29.03 -15.42 26.98
C ALA A 259 29.34 -14.31 28.01
N VAL A 260 29.83 -13.16 27.51
CA VAL A 260 30.24 -12.01 28.31
C VAL A 260 29.10 -11.48 29.19
N GLY A 261 27.86 -11.49 28.70
CA GLY A 261 26.71 -11.10 29.51
C GLY A 261 26.77 -9.63 29.95
N ASP A 262 26.52 -9.38 31.22
CA ASP A 262 26.58 -8.05 31.85
C ASP A 262 27.99 -7.62 32.30
N LYS A 263 29.02 -8.43 31.99
CA LYS A 263 30.43 -8.25 32.35
C LYS A 263 30.74 -8.32 33.85
N GLN A 264 29.74 -8.40 34.74
CA GLN A 264 29.97 -8.32 36.20
C GLN A 264 30.63 -9.59 36.73
N ALA A 265 30.14 -10.76 36.31
CA ALA A 265 30.68 -12.05 36.72
C ALA A 265 32.16 -12.20 36.31
N VAL A 266 32.48 -11.82 35.07
CA VAL A 266 33.83 -11.91 34.50
C VAL A 266 34.79 -10.94 35.21
N ILE A 267 34.37 -9.69 35.43
CA ILE A 267 35.20 -8.69 36.14
C ILE A 267 35.43 -9.12 37.59
N SER A 268 34.43 -9.72 38.24
CA SER A 268 34.56 -10.24 39.60
C SER A 268 35.55 -11.41 39.65
N ALA A 269 35.52 -12.31 38.66
CA ALA A 269 36.45 -13.42 38.56
C ALA A 269 37.91 -12.96 38.39
N ILE A 270 38.17 -11.89 37.62
CA ILE A 270 39.51 -11.30 37.51
C ILE A 270 39.96 -10.73 38.86
N LYS A 271 39.11 -9.96 39.54
CA LYS A 271 39.44 -9.33 40.83
C LYS A 271 39.69 -10.32 41.96
N GLN A 272 39.07 -11.49 41.90
CA GLN A 272 39.21 -12.55 42.89
C GLN A 272 40.34 -13.53 42.55
N MET A 273 41.00 -13.36 41.40
CA MET A 273 42.09 -14.22 40.97
C MET A 273 43.27 -14.10 41.95
N GLN A 274 43.72 -15.23 42.47
CA GLN A 274 44.99 -15.34 43.18
C GLN A 274 46.05 -15.82 42.19
N ILE A 275 46.87 -14.89 41.71
CA ILE A 275 48.04 -15.20 40.90
C ILE A 275 49.15 -15.57 41.88
N GLY A 276 49.70 -16.79 41.76
CA GLY A 276 50.81 -17.20 42.62
C GLY A 276 52.00 -16.27 42.43
N ASP A 277 52.57 -15.80 43.54
CA ASP A 277 53.86 -15.11 43.50
C ASP A 277 54.94 -16.14 43.14
N MET A 278 55.91 -15.75 42.29
CA MET A 278 57.13 -16.53 42.04
C MET A 278 58.12 -16.35 43.20
#